data_AF-A0A958XXS4-F1
#
_entry.id   AF-A0A958XXS4-F1
#
_cell.length_a   1.000
_cell.length_b   1.000
_cell.length_c   1.000
_cell.angle_alpha   90.00
_cell.angle_beta   90.00
_cell.angle_gamma   90.00
#
_symmetry.space_group_name_H-M   'P 1'
#
loop_
_entity.id
_entity.type
_entity.pdbx_description
1 polymer ?
#
loop_
_entity_poly.entity_id
_entity_poly.type
_entity_poly.pdbx_seq_one_letter_code
_entity_poly.pdbx_strand_id
1 'polypeptide(L)'
;MLKKQYLKDKPACKVTFTLPKEAAEGAQEVKVLGDFNNWSWETGTPMKAGKSDYSAVMELETGKSYQFRYMMDKHRWENDYQADAYAPNEFGGDNSVLILEATATPAPEKKATTTKKAAAPAKKAAKAPAKKAAAPKKAAPAADDLKKIEGVGPKIEKLFHEAGITTFDALAKAKKKTLTDILAAAGPRFKMHDPTTWAQQAKLAAKGEWDKLAKLQDELKGGKK
;
A
#
# COMPACT_ATOMS: atom_id res chain seq x y z
N MET A 1 -6.26 -3.65 -21.33
CA MET A 1 -7.53 -2.89 -21.38
C MET A 1 -8.51 -3.52 -20.44
N LEU A 2 -9.11 -2.71 -19.57
CA LEU A 2 -10.03 -3.20 -18.55
C LEU A 2 -11.47 -2.75 -18.86
N LYS A 3 -12.43 -3.68 -18.88
CA LYS A 3 -13.85 -3.36 -19.01
C LYS A 3 -14.59 -3.71 -17.72
N LYS A 4 -15.37 -2.76 -17.20
CA LYS A 4 -16.15 -2.92 -15.97
C LYS A 4 -17.64 -2.92 -16.32
N GLN A 5 -18.36 -3.95 -15.90
CA GLN A 5 -19.81 -4.03 -16.02
C GLN A 5 -20.40 -4.27 -14.63
N TYR A 6 -20.89 -3.20 -14.03
CA TYR A 6 -21.55 -3.25 -12.72
C TYR A 6 -22.89 -3.98 -12.82
N LEU A 7 -23.13 -4.89 -11.88
CA LEU A 7 -24.37 -5.64 -11.80
C LEU A 7 -25.35 -4.86 -10.94
N LYS A 8 -26.59 -4.69 -11.42
CA LYS A 8 -27.61 -3.88 -10.74
C LYS A 8 -28.21 -4.58 -9.53
N ASP A 9 -28.17 -5.91 -9.53
CA ASP A 9 -28.89 -6.76 -8.56
C ASP A 9 -28.00 -7.23 -7.40
N LYS A 10 -26.70 -6.96 -7.44
CA LYS A 10 -25.74 -7.34 -6.40
C LYS A 10 -24.54 -6.38 -6.37
N PRO A 11 -23.85 -6.21 -5.22
CA PRO A 11 -22.68 -5.33 -5.09
C PRO A 11 -21.43 -5.96 -5.73
N ALA A 12 -21.53 -6.33 -7.00
CA ALA A 12 -20.48 -6.98 -7.76
C ALA A 12 -20.37 -6.37 -9.16
N CYS A 13 -19.15 -6.31 -9.65
CA CYS A 13 -18.81 -5.86 -10.98
C CYS A 13 -18.17 -7.00 -11.74
N LYS A 14 -18.70 -7.28 -12.93
CA LYS A 14 -18.08 -8.17 -13.89
C LYS A 14 -16.98 -7.41 -14.61
N VAL A 15 -15.74 -7.79 -14.34
CA VAL A 15 -14.54 -7.17 -14.88
C VAL A 15 -13.96 -8.08 -15.95
N THR A 16 -13.74 -7.52 -17.14
CA THR A 16 -13.01 -8.18 -18.23
C THR A 16 -11.61 -7.61 -18.28
N PHE A 17 -10.64 -8.48 -18.06
CA PHE A 17 -9.22 -8.22 -18.22
C PHE A 17 -8.80 -8.57 -19.65
N THR A 18 -8.11 -7.66 -20.33
CA THR A 18 -7.63 -7.89 -21.69
C THR A 18 -6.15 -7.51 -21.83
N LEU A 19 -5.35 -8.46 -22.32
CA LEU A 19 -3.93 -8.24 -22.63
C LEU A 19 -3.70 -8.45 -24.14
N PRO A 20 -3.17 -7.47 -24.89
CA PRO A 20 -2.80 -7.65 -26.29
C PRO A 20 -1.75 -8.76 -26.46
N LYS A 21 -1.81 -9.55 -27.54
CA LYS A 21 -0.81 -10.60 -27.79
C LYS A 21 0.60 -10.05 -27.99
N GLU A 22 0.70 -8.82 -28.51
CA GLU A 22 1.95 -8.10 -28.68
C GLU A 22 2.65 -7.90 -27.32
N ALA A 23 1.89 -7.52 -26.29
CA ALA A 23 2.40 -7.37 -24.93
C ALA A 23 2.74 -8.71 -24.27
N ALA A 24 2.14 -9.81 -24.73
CA ALA A 24 2.46 -11.15 -24.26
C ALA A 24 3.70 -11.76 -24.94
N GLU A 25 4.24 -11.14 -25.99
CA GLU A 25 5.39 -11.62 -26.81
C GLU A 25 5.35 -13.13 -27.13
N GLY A 26 4.17 -13.66 -27.43
CA GLY A 26 4.01 -15.07 -27.81
C GLY A 26 3.88 -16.05 -26.64
N ALA A 27 3.56 -15.58 -25.43
CA ALA A 27 3.35 -16.43 -24.25
C ALA A 27 2.35 -17.57 -24.48
N GLN A 28 2.64 -18.76 -23.94
CA GLN A 28 1.76 -19.92 -24.07
C GLN A 28 0.61 -19.87 -23.05
N GLU A 29 0.91 -19.42 -21.84
CA GLU A 29 -0.06 -19.30 -20.76
C GLU A 29 0.01 -17.91 -20.13
N VAL A 30 -1.12 -17.22 -20.12
CA VAL A 30 -1.28 -15.93 -19.48
C VAL A 30 -2.30 -16.06 -18.36
N LYS A 31 -1.95 -15.64 -17.15
CA LYS A 31 -2.87 -15.61 -16.00
C LYS A 31 -2.97 -14.22 -15.43
N VAL A 32 -4.16 -13.86 -14.97
CA VAL A 32 -4.37 -12.66 -14.15
C VAL A 32 -4.13 -13.04 -12.70
N LEU A 33 -3.19 -12.34 -12.07
CA LEU A 33 -2.86 -12.49 -10.65
C LEU A 33 -3.14 -11.18 -9.94
N GLY A 34 -3.69 -11.25 -8.73
CA GLY A 34 -4.03 -10.07 -7.95
C GLY A 34 -4.51 -10.42 -6.56
N ASP A 35 -5.00 -9.41 -5.85
CA ASP A 35 -5.48 -9.57 -4.47
C ASP A 35 -6.61 -10.60 -4.34
N PHE A 36 -7.42 -10.75 -5.39
CA PHE A 36 -8.54 -11.69 -5.44
C PHE A 36 -8.13 -13.17 -5.55
N ASN A 37 -6.86 -13.46 -5.87
CA ASN A 37 -6.34 -14.83 -5.93
C ASN A 37 -4.98 -14.99 -5.24
N ASN A 38 -4.69 -14.12 -4.26
CA ASN A 38 -3.48 -14.15 -3.44
C ASN A 38 -2.17 -14.12 -4.25
N TRP A 39 -2.18 -13.51 -5.45
CA TRP A 39 -0.99 -13.39 -6.29
C TRP A 39 -0.29 -14.72 -6.64
N SER A 40 -1.00 -15.85 -6.52
CA SER A 40 -0.42 -17.18 -6.72
C SER A 40 -0.73 -17.71 -8.12
N TRP A 41 0.28 -18.29 -8.76
CA TRP A 41 0.14 -18.93 -10.06
C TRP A 41 -0.88 -20.07 -10.07
N GLU A 42 -1.00 -20.80 -8.96
CA GLU A 42 -1.87 -21.98 -8.85
C GLU A 42 -3.35 -21.57 -8.80
N THR A 43 -3.66 -20.51 -8.05
CA THR A 43 -5.00 -19.91 -7.95
C THR A 43 -5.24 -18.83 -9.01
N GLY A 44 -4.25 -18.59 -9.87
CA GLY A 44 -4.28 -17.60 -10.93
C GLY A 44 -5.40 -17.85 -11.92
N THR A 45 -6.09 -16.79 -12.35
CA THR A 45 -7.18 -16.91 -13.32
C THR A 45 -6.61 -17.00 -14.72
N PRO A 46 -6.73 -18.14 -15.42
CA PRO A 46 -6.20 -18.28 -16.78
C PRO A 46 -6.96 -17.39 -17.75
N MET A 47 -6.21 -16.73 -18.64
CA MET A 47 -6.79 -15.94 -19.72
C MET A 47 -6.94 -16.80 -20.96
N LYS A 48 -8.08 -16.67 -21.63
CA LYS A 48 -8.36 -17.33 -22.89
C LYS A 48 -7.72 -16.56 -24.04
N ALA A 49 -6.89 -17.24 -24.84
CA ALA A 49 -6.33 -16.68 -26.06
C ALA A 49 -7.42 -16.48 -27.12
N GLY A 50 -7.58 -15.25 -27.61
CA GLY A 50 -8.37 -14.86 -28.75
C GLY A 50 -7.52 -14.76 -30.03
N LYS A 51 -8.03 -14.07 -31.06
CA LYS A 51 -7.26 -13.82 -32.28
C LYS A 51 -6.12 -12.82 -32.03
N SER A 52 -6.44 -11.67 -31.43
CA SER A 52 -5.52 -10.55 -31.20
C SER A 52 -5.11 -10.34 -29.74
N ASP A 53 -5.85 -10.89 -28.79
CA ASP A 53 -5.69 -10.61 -27.37
C ASP A 53 -5.90 -11.87 -26.51
N TYR A 54 -5.55 -11.76 -25.23
CA TYR A 54 -5.94 -12.67 -24.16
C TYR A 54 -7.04 -12.02 -23.34
N SER A 55 -8.04 -12.78 -22.93
CA SER A 55 -9.16 -12.28 -22.11
C SER A 55 -9.47 -13.16 -20.92
N ALA A 56 -9.72 -12.55 -19.77
CA ALA A 56 -10.29 -13.22 -18.60
C ALA A 56 -11.44 -12.39 -18.06
N VAL A 57 -12.47 -13.06 -17.56
CA VAL A 57 -13.64 -12.42 -16.99
C VAL A 57 -13.77 -12.87 -15.55
N MET A 58 -13.88 -11.91 -14.64
CA MET A 58 -14.04 -12.17 -13.21
C MET A 58 -15.17 -11.32 -12.66
N GLU A 59 -15.84 -11.84 -11.65
CA GLU A 59 -16.79 -11.06 -10.87
C GLU A 59 -16.10 -10.66 -9.56
N LEU A 60 -15.99 -9.36 -9.33
CA LEU A 60 -15.30 -8.79 -8.17
C LEU A 60 -16.28 -7.89 -7.40
N GLU A 61 -16.13 -7.87 -6.08
CA GLU A 61 -17.00 -7.09 -5.21
C GLU A 61 -16.71 -5.58 -5.34
N THR A 62 -17.78 -4.79 -5.40
CA THR A 62 -17.72 -3.33 -5.54
C THR A 62 -17.44 -2.62 -4.22
N GLY A 63 -16.98 -1.37 -4.28
CA GLY A 63 -16.67 -0.56 -3.09
C GLY A 63 -15.25 -0.71 -2.56
N LYS A 64 -14.35 -1.28 -3.36
CA LYS A 64 -12.93 -1.46 -3.01
C LYS A 64 -12.02 -1.42 -4.22
N SER A 65 -10.74 -1.28 -3.95
CA SER A 65 -9.67 -1.34 -4.92
C SER A 65 -8.95 -2.68 -4.84
N TYR A 66 -8.50 -3.16 -6.00
CA TYR A 66 -7.73 -4.40 -6.15
C TYR A 66 -6.44 -4.10 -6.90
N GLN A 67 -5.34 -4.66 -6.46
CA GLN A 67 -4.11 -4.69 -7.24
C GLN A 67 -4.04 -5.99 -8.05
N PHE A 68 -3.54 -5.90 -9.28
CA PHE A 68 -3.37 -7.04 -10.18
C PHE A 68 -2.22 -6.82 -11.17
N ARG A 69 -1.73 -7.91 -11.77
CA ARG A 69 -0.82 -7.93 -12.93
C ARG A 69 -1.09 -9.17 -13.78
N TYR A 70 -0.57 -9.17 -15.00
CA TYR A 70 -0.56 -10.35 -15.86
C TYR A 70 0.75 -11.10 -15.68
N MET A 71 0.67 -12.40 -15.45
CA MET A 71 1.82 -13.30 -15.42
C MET A 71 1.80 -14.17 -16.67
N MET A 72 2.90 -14.18 -17.42
CA MET A 72 3.10 -14.96 -18.63
C MET A 72 4.16 -16.02 -18.36
N ASP A 73 3.84 -17.27 -18.65
CA ASP A 73 4.75 -18.43 -18.57
C ASP A 73 5.54 -18.51 -17.24
N LYS A 74 4.95 -18.04 -16.14
CA LYS A 74 5.51 -17.98 -14.76
C LYS A 74 6.72 -17.07 -14.53
N HIS A 75 7.24 -16.40 -15.54
CA HIS A 75 8.49 -15.64 -15.40
C HIS A 75 8.38 -14.17 -15.79
N ARG A 76 7.40 -13.79 -16.60
CA ARG A 76 7.23 -12.41 -17.05
C ARG A 76 5.99 -11.80 -16.43
N TRP A 77 6.14 -10.56 -15.98
CA TRP A 77 5.05 -9.75 -15.46
C TRP A 77 4.78 -8.57 -16.37
N GLU A 78 3.50 -8.33 -16.67
CA GLU A 78 3.05 -7.19 -17.46
C GLU A 78 1.93 -6.47 -16.73
N ASN A 79 1.93 -5.15 -16.83
CA ASN A 79 0.87 -4.31 -16.26
C ASN A 79 -0.19 -4.02 -17.33
N ASP A 80 -1.43 -3.75 -16.91
CA ASP A 80 -2.39 -3.15 -17.83
C ASP A 80 -2.07 -1.66 -17.98
N TYR A 81 -1.64 -1.26 -19.18
CA TYR A 81 -1.40 0.15 -19.54
C TYR A 81 -2.62 1.05 -19.34
N GLN A 82 -3.83 0.47 -19.33
CA GLN A 82 -5.10 1.15 -19.08
C GLN A 82 -5.71 0.80 -17.72
N ALA A 83 -4.89 0.46 -16.73
CA ALA A 83 -5.35 0.35 -15.35
C ALA A 83 -5.88 1.70 -14.84
N ASP A 84 -6.73 1.66 -13.81
CA ASP A 84 -7.30 2.89 -13.22
C ASP A 84 -6.22 3.72 -12.51
N ALA A 85 -5.24 3.03 -11.91
CA ALA A 85 -4.07 3.62 -11.30
C ALA A 85 -2.94 2.59 -11.26
N TYR A 86 -1.79 3.01 -10.75
CA TYR A 86 -0.67 2.15 -10.44
C TYR A 86 -0.29 2.29 -8.98
N ALA A 87 0.06 1.17 -8.34
CA ALA A 87 0.49 1.13 -6.96
C ALA A 87 1.87 0.47 -6.88
N PRO A 88 2.84 1.04 -6.16
CA PRO A 88 4.14 0.42 -5.96
C PRO A 88 4.01 -0.99 -5.37
N ASN A 89 4.78 -1.92 -5.92
CA ASN A 89 4.79 -3.33 -5.51
C ASN A 89 6.05 -3.69 -4.73
N GLU A 90 6.05 -4.88 -4.13
CA GLU A 90 7.14 -5.33 -3.25
C GLU A 90 8.47 -5.64 -3.97
N PHE A 91 8.50 -5.53 -5.30
CA PHE A 91 9.64 -5.92 -6.15
C PHE A 91 10.29 -4.72 -6.86
N GLY A 92 9.97 -3.49 -6.45
CA GLY A 92 10.59 -2.28 -7.02
C GLY A 92 10.01 -1.85 -8.36
N GLY A 93 8.82 -2.35 -8.73
CA GLY A 93 8.01 -1.83 -9.82
C GLY A 93 6.61 -1.48 -9.34
N ASP A 94 5.66 -1.30 -10.26
CA ASP A 94 4.27 -1.03 -9.92
C ASP A 94 3.35 -2.21 -10.27
N ASN A 95 2.24 -2.34 -9.54
CA ASN A 95 1.09 -3.15 -9.87
C ASN A 95 0.02 -2.28 -10.53
N SER A 96 -0.77 -2.88 -11.42
CA SER A 96 -1.99 -2.25 -11.91
C SER A 96 -3.05 -2.24 -10.81
N VAL A 97 -3.75 -1.11 -10.67
CA VAL A 97 -4.85 -0.94 -9.72
C VAL A 97 -6.16 -0.89 -10.47
N LEU A 98 -7.11 -1.67 -9.97
CA LEU A 98 -8.51 -1.71 -10.37
C LEU A 98 -9.35 -1.10 -9.25
N ILE A 99 -10.04 -0.01 -9.53
CA ILE A 99 -10.94 0.67 -8.60
C ILE A 99 -12.37 0.31 -8.98
N LEU A 100 -13.09 -0.38 -8.10
CA LEU A 100 -14.50 -0.69 -8.29
C LEU A 100 -15.31 0.17 -7.32
N GLU A 101 -16.00 1.17 -7.87
CA GLU A 101 -16.83 2.06 -7.08
C GLU A 101 -18.05 1.32 -6.54
N ALA A 102 -18.49 1.67 -5.33
CA ALA A 102 -19.70 1.12 -4.77
C ALA A 102 -20.90 1.59 -5.61
N THR A 103 -21.54 0.68 -6.33
CA THR A 103 -22.83 0.99 -6.94
C THR A 103 -23.88 1.01 -5.84
N ALA A 104 -24.42 2.19 -5.57
CA ALA A 104 -25.52 2.37 -4.64
C ALA A 104 -26.76 1.60 -5.12
N THR A 105 -26.94 0.37 -4.64
CA THR A 105 -28.28 -0.22 -4.53
C THR A 105 -28.98 0.49 -3.35
N PRO A 106 -30.18 1.06 -3.52
CA PRO A 106 -30.83 1.80 -2.44
C PRO A 106 -31.26 0.84 -1.34
N ALA A 107 -30.58 0.87 -0.20
CA ALA A 107 -31.06 0.28 1.06
C ALA A 107 -31.63 1.40 1.95
N PRO A 108 -32.76 1.16 2.66
CA PRO A 108 -33.60 2.21 3.22
C PRO A 108 -32.93 2.97 4.37
N GLU A 109 -33.23 4.26 4.42
CA GLU A 109 -32.78 5.23 5.41
C GLU A 109 -32.98 4.76 6.86
N LYS A 110 -31.96 4.98 7.71
CA LYS A 110 -32.19 5.48 9.08
C LYS A 110 -31.38 6.74 9.32
N LYS A 111 -32.10 7.85 9.21
CA LYS A 111 -31.79 9.21 9.67
C LYS A 111 -31.51 9.23 11.17
N ALA A 112 -30.51 10.02 11.57
CA ALA A 112 -30.54 10.99 12.68
C ALA A 112 -29.15 11.64 12.77
N THR A 113 -28.87 12.79 12.15
CA THR A 113 -29.28 14.20 12.40
C THR A 113 -28.11 15.03 12.92
N THR A 114 -27.85 16.07 12.16
CA THR A 114 -26.94 17.20 12.33
C THR A 114 -27.42 18.17 13.42
N THR A 115 -26.49 18.88 14.07
CA THR A 115 -26.69 20.28 14.46
C THR A 115 -25.40 21.08 14.29
N LYS A 116 -25.59 22.31 13.81
CA LYS A 116 -24.63 23.28 13.26
C LYS A 116 -24.58 24.47 14.22
N LYS A 117 -23.41 25.02 14.56
CA LYS A 117 -23.22 26.49 14.70
C LYS A 117 -21.74 26.90 14.76
N ALA A 118 -21.48 28.05 14.14
CA ALA A 118 -20.20 28.67 13.83
C ALA A 118 -19.64 29.58 14.94
N ALA A 119 -18.31 29.85 14.90
CA ALA A 119 -17.69 31.19 14.95
C ALA A 119 -16.15 31.11 15.17
N ALA A 120 -15.39 31.85 14.36
CA ALA A 120 -14.00 32.31 14.62
C ALA A 120 -14.04 33.69 15.35
N PRO A 121 -12.95 34.40 15.76
CA PRO A 121 -11.52 34.26 15.44
C PRO A 121 -10.44 34.60 16.54
N ALA A 122 -9.17 34.26 16.24
CA ALA A 122 -7.82 34.79 16.58
C ALA A 122 -7.49 35.72 17.79
N LYS A 123 -6.40 35.42 18.55
CA LYS A 123 -5.08 36.17 18.59
C LYS A 123 -4.07 35.73 19.71
N LYS A 124 -2.81 35.53 19.27
CA LYS A 124 -1.47 35.90 19.82
C LYS A 124 -0.94 35.46 21.23
N ALA A 125 0.16 34.67 21.15
CA ALA A 125 1.52 34.84 21.70
C ALA A 125 1.85 34.76 23.22
N ALA A 126 2.70 33.77 23.59
CA ALA A 126 4.09 33.94 24.10
C ALA A 126 4.52 33.01 25.28
N LYS A 127 5.76 32.49 25.15
CA LYS A 127 6.74 32.00 26.16
C LYS A 127 6.64 30.58 26.79
N ALA A 128 7.69 29.80 26.54
CA ALA A 128 8.18 28.60 27.25
C ALA A 128 8.61 28.93 28.72
N PRO A 129 8.85 27.98 29.67
CA PRO A 129 9.39 26.61 29.49
C PRO A 129 8.84 25.45 30.38
N ALA A 130 9.12 24.22 29.90
CA ALA A 130 9.17 22.88 30.53
C ALA A 130 8.61 22.59 31.95
N LYS A 131 7.61 21.68 32.06
CA LYS A 131 7.72 20.29 32.60
C LYS A 131 6.34 19.58 32.66
N LYS A 132 6.25 18.42 31.99
CA LYS A 132 5.51 17.18 32.36
C LYS A 132 4.01 17.28 32.74
N ALA A 133 3.11 17.16 31.75
CA ALA A 133 1.78 16.51 31.89
C ALA A 133 1.08 16.25 30.54
N ALA A 134 0.35 15.15 30.51
CA ALA A 134 -0.65 14.61 29.57
C ALA A 134 -1.20 15.44 28.38
N ALA A 135 -1.18 14.78 27.21
CA ALA A 135 -2.09 14.79 26.05
C ALA A 135 -2.40 16.11 25.29
N PRO A 136 -2.51 16.02 23.95
CA PRO A 136 -3.86 15.88 23.41
C PRO A 136 -4.00 14.60 22.57
N LYS A 137 -5.17 13.96 22.66
CA LYS A 137 -5.62 12.88 21.77
C LYS A 137 -5.43 13.34 20.32
N LYS A 138 -4.32 12.93 19.70
CA LYS A 138 -4.09 13.08 18.27
C LYS A 138 -5.17 12.24 17.60
N ALA A 139 -5.99 12.86 16.75
CA ALA A 139 -6.80 12.13 15.78
C ALA A 139 -5.93 11.02 15.17
N ALA A 140 -6.47 9.81 15.04
CA ALA A 140 -5.75 8.63 14.56
C ALA A 140 -4.84 9.05 13.38
N PRO A 141 -3.50 8.97 13.54
CA PRO A 141 -2.60 9.53 12.55
C PRO A 141 -2.76 8.73 11.27
N ALA A 142 -2.86 9.43 10.14
CA ALA A 142 -2.63 8.81 8.85
C ALA A 142 -1.33 8.00 8.95
N ALA A 143 -1.39 6.72 8.59
CA ALA A 143 -0.20 5.87 8.62
C ALA A 143 0.85 6.50 7.69
N ASP A 144 2.05 6.70 8.23
CA ASP A 144 3.17 7.22 7.44
C ASP A 144 3.79 6.07 6.62
N ASP A 145 4.32 6.40 5.45
CA ASP A 145 5.03 5.45 4.60
C ASP A 145 6.43 5.17 5.15
N LEU A 146 6.56 4.16 6.02
CA LEU A 146 7.83 3.82 6.68
C LEU A 146 8.89 3.35 5.68
N LYS A 147 8.49 3.00 4.44
CA LYS A 147 9.39 2.65 3.34
C LYS A 147 10.33 3.78 2.92
N LYS A 148 10.07 5.03 3.31
CA LYS A 148 11.00 6.14 3.10
C LYS A 148 12.30 6.01 3.90
N ILE A 149 12.35 5.08 4.83
CA ILE A 149 13.55 4.77 5.62
C ILE A 149 14.31 3.65 4.93
N GLU A 150 15.60 3.86 4.72
CA GLU A 150 16.41 2.90 3.99
C GLU A 150 16.60 1.63 4.82
N GLY A 151 16.41 0.48 4.19
CA GLY A 151 16.40 -0.82 4.86
C GLY A 151 15.05 -1.21 5.46
N VAL A 152 14.10 -0.27 5.63
CA VAL A 152 12.70 -0.60 5.95
C VAL A 152 11.97 -0.91 4.66
N GLY A 153 12.00 -2.19 4.25
CA GLY A 153 11.24 -2.66 3.10
C GLY A 153 9.75 -2.89 3.42
N PRO A 154 8.92 -3.19 2.41
CA PRO A 154 7.48 -3.43 2.57
C PRO A 154 7.14 -4.49 3.63
N LYS A 155 7.96 -5.55 3.73
CA LYS A 155 7.80 -6.61 4.74
C LYS A 155 8.10 -6.13 6.15
N ILE A 156 9.10 -5.27 6.31
CA ILE A 156 9.49 -4.72 7.61
C ILE A 156 8.45 -3.69 8.07
N GLU A 157 7.99 -2.84 7.15
CA GLU A 157 6.86 -1.93 7.41
C GLU A 157 5.62 -2.71 7.84
N LYS A 158 5.27 -3.81 7.16
CA LYS A 158 4.13 -4.65 7.56
C LYS A 158 4.29 -5.21 8.98
N LEU A 159 5.47 -5.71 9.31
CA LEU A 159 5.79 -6.18 10.67
C LEU A 159 5.69 -5.06 11.72
N PHE A 160 6.08 -3.85 11.35
CA PHE A 160 5.94 -2.68 12.19
C PHE A 160 4.49 -2.25 12.34
N HIS A 161 3.68 -2.30 11.29
CA HIS A 161 2.25 -2.03 11.36
C HIS A 161 1.53 -3.04 12.26
N GLU A 162 1.90 -4.32 12.17
CA GLU A 162 1.40 -5.38 13.04
C GLU A 162 1.83 -5.17 14.51
N ALA A 163 3.02 -4.60 14.74
CA ALA A 163 3.49 -4.17 16.05
C ALA A 163 2.93 -2.80 16.50
N GLY A 164 2.05 -2.16 15.72
CA GLY A 164 1.47 -0.84 16.02
C GLY A 164 2.39 0.35 15.75
N ILE A 165 3.54 0.14 15.12
CA ILE A 165 4.46 1.16 14.64
C ILE A 165 4.06 1.52 13.20
N THR A 166 3.15 2.48 13.06
CA THR A 166 2.60 2.92 11.75
C THR A 166 2.98 4.34 11.36
N THR A 167 3.85 5.00 12.14
CA THR A 167 4.25 6.41 11.90
C THR A 167 5.75 6.59 12.07
N PHE A 168 6.34 7.57 11.38
CA PHE A 168 7.76 7.91 11.54
C PHE A 168 8.08 8.28 13.00
N ASP A 169 7.13 8.95 13.66
CA ASP A 169 7.21 9.30 15.08
C ASP A 169 7.25 8.06 16.01
N ALA A 170 6.46 7.04 15.69
CA ALA A 170 6.45 5.78 16.45
C ALA A 170 7.74 5.00 16.23
N LEU A 171 8.22 4.93 15.00
CA LEU A 171 9.46 4.23 14.66
C LEU A 171 10.70 4.94 15.24
N ALA A 172 10.71 6.27 15.25
CA ALA A 172 11.77 7.06 15.88
C ALA A 172 11.84 6.89 17.41
N LYS A 173 10.71 6.54 18.05
CA LYS A 173 10.60 6.28 19.50
C LYS A 173 10.79 4.81 19.85
N ALA A 174 10.70 3.91 18.87
CA ALA A 174 10.91 2.49 19.07
C ALA A 174 12.37 2.22 19.45
N LYS A 175 12.57 1.35 20.45
CA LYS A 175 13.91 0.96 20.89
C LYS A 175 14.50 -0.03 19.90
N LYS A 176 15.82 0.04 19.66
CA LYS A 176 16.56 -0.93 18.83
C LYS A 176 16.20 -2.38 19.20
N LYS A 177 16.16 -2.69 20.50
CA LYS A 177 15.77 -4.02 20.99
C LYS A 177 14.38 -4.45 20.48
N THR A 178 13.37 -3.59 20.61
CA THR A 178 12.00 -3.87 20.15
C THR A 178 11.96 -4.11 18.64
N LEU A 179 12.67 -3.31 17.86
CA LEU A 179 12.77 -3.48 16.41
C LEU A 179 13.46 -4.81 16.06
N THR A 180 14.56 -5.13 16.73
CA THR A 180 15.28 -6.40 16.56
C THR A 180 14.42 -7.60 16.95
N ASP A 181 13.66 -7.52 18.04
CA ASP A 181 12.77 -8.59 18.51
C ASP A 181 11.65 -8.87 17.49
N ILE A 182 11.05 -7.81 16.91
CA ILE A 182 10.03 -7.92 15.85
C ILE A 182 10.62 -8.58 14.59
N LEU A 183 11.80 -8.14 14.15
CA LEU A 183 12.48 -8.74 12.99
C LEU A 183 12.87 -10.19 13.25
N ALA A 184 13.34 -10.51 14.46
CA ALA A 184 13.75 -11.86 14.84
C ALA A 184 12.54 -12.81 14.87
N ALA A 185 11.39 -12.35 15.38
CA ALA A 185 10.13 -13.09 15.36
C ALA A 185 9.64 -13.37 13.92
N ALA A 186 9.87 -12.43 13.00
CA ALA A 186 9.51 -12.58 11.59
C ALA A 186 10.42 -13.54 10.81
N GLY A 187 11.63 -13.81 11.33
CA GLY A 187 12.48 -14.89 10.85
C GLY A 187 13.92 -14.46 10.48
N PRO A 188 14.80 -15.45 10.18
CA PRO A 188 16.23 -15.23 9.99
C PRO A 188 16.56 -14.29 8.82
N ARG A 189 15.68 -14.24 7.82
CA ARG A 189 15.82 -13.39 6.63
C ARG A 189 15.83 -11.90 6.98
N PHE A 190 15.17 -11.51 8.06
CA PHE A 190 15.09 -10.11 8.51
C PHE A 190 16.25 -9.70 9.42
N LYS A 191 17.01 -10.67 9.99
CA LYS A 191 18.19 -10.40 10.83
C LYS A 191 19.36 -9.79 10.07
N MET A 192 19.35 -9.88 8.74
CA MET A 192 20.37 -9.23 7.90
C MET A 192 20.19 -7.71 7.84
N HIS A 193 18.99 -7.20 8.14
CA HIS A 193 18.69 -5.78 8.21
C HIS A 193 19.04 -5.21 9.59
N ASP A 194 19.59 -3.99 9.63
CA ASP A 194 19.97 -3.35 10.87
C ASP A 194 18.97 -2.24 11.26
N PRO A 195 18.24 -2.39 12.38
CA PRO A 195 17.32 -1.37 12.86
C PRO A 195 17.99 -0.15 13.52
N THR A 196 19.33 -0.12 13.62
CA THR A 196 20.07 0.96 14.29
C THR A 196 19.86 2.32 13.63
N THR A 197 19.84 2.35 12.30
CA THR A 197 19.72 3.57 11.48
C THR A 197 18.27 3.99 11.28
N TRP A 198 17.32 3.06 11.40
CA TRP A 198 15.91 3.31 11.15
C TRP A 198 15.30 4.30 12.11
N ALA A 199 15.62 4.23 13.40
CA ALA A 199 15.12 5.21 14.37
C ALA A 199 15.66 6.62 14.08
N GLN A 200 16.90 6.73 13.60
CA GLN A 200 17.54 8.00 13.25
C GLN A 200 16.94 8.59 11.96
N GLN A 201 16.74 7.76 10.95
CA GLN A 201 16.09 8.11 9.69
C GLN A 201 14.62 8.50 9.91
N ALA A 202 13.88 7.72 10.70
CA ALA A 202 12.51 8.02 11.09
C ALA A 202 12.41 9.38 11.80
N LYS A 203 13.40 9.74 12.62
CA LYS A 203 13.44 11.05 13.28
C LYS A 203 13.65 12.21 12.31
N LEU A 204 14.41 12.00 11.24
CA LEU A 204 14.59 13.01 10.17
C LEU A 204 13.35 13.11 9.29
N ALA A 205 12.77 11.97 8.90
CA ALA A 205 11.52 11.89 8.15
C ALA A 205 10.34 12.52 8.91
N ALA A 206 10.21 12.25 10.21
CA ALA A 206 9.18 12.85 11.07
C ALA A 206 9.34 14.39 11.20
N LYS A 207 10.55 14.91 11.01
CA LYS A 207 10.83 16.35 10.99
C LYS A 207 10.72 16.97 9.59
N GLY A 208 10.47 16.17 8.56
CA GLY A 208 10.47 16.60 7.16
C GLY A 208 11.86 16.99 6.63
N GLU A 209 12.93 16.58 7.31
CA GLU A 209 14.32 16.86 6.90
C GLU A 209 14.78 15.87 5.81
N TRP A 210 14.09 15.86 4.68
CA TRP A 210 14.32 14.93 3.57
C TRP A 210 15.72 15.07 2.96
N ASP A 211 16.29 16.28 2.90
CA ASP A 211 17.64 16.49 2.39
C ASP A 211 18.72 15.86 3.28
N LYS A 212 18.55 15.97 4.60
CA LYS A 212 19.44 15.33 5.57
C LYS A 212 19.23 13.82 5.60
N LEU A 213 18.00 13.37 5.38
CA LEU A 213 17.70 11.96 5.24
C LEU A 213 18.40 11.38 4.00
N ALA A 214 18.30 12.03 2.84
CA ALA A 214 18.96 11.61 1.61
C ALA A 214 20.48 11.56 1.77
N LYS A 215 21.08 12.59 2.37
CA LYS A 215 22.53 12.58 2.64
C LYS A 215 22.94 11.49 3.63
N LEU A 216 22.12 11.24 4.65
CA LEU A 216 22.36 10.13 5.57
C LEU A 216 22.20 8.78 4.87
N GLN A 217 21.26 8.65 3.93
CA GLN A 217 21.07 7.45 3.12
C GLN A 217 22.24 7.21 2.16
N ASP A 218 22.77 8.25 1.52
CA ASP A 218 23.96 8.13 0.68
C ASP A 218 25.22 7.71 1.46
N GLU A 219 25.33 8.13 2.72
CA GLU A 219 26.41 7.70 3.62
C GLU A 219 26.22 6.27 4.15
N LEU A 220 25.00 5.73 4.09
CA LEU A 220 24.67 4.38 4.54
C LEU A 220 24.66 3.42 3.34
N LYS A 221 25.30 2.25 3.47
CA LYS A 221 25.21 1.21 2.43
C LYS A 221 24.17 0.17 2.84
N GLY A 222 22.95 0.31 2.33
CA GLY A 222 21.86 -0.63 2.61
C GLY A 222 21.37 -0.54 4.05
N GLY A 223 21.34 0.68 4.60
CA GLY A 223 20.91 0.95 5.97
C GLY A 223 21.91 0.56 7.07
N LYS A 224 23.15 0.22 6.73
CA LYS A 224 24.25 0.00 7.70
C LYS A 224 25.34 1.07 7.53
N LYS A 225 25.87 1.53 8.65
CA LYS A 225 27.03 2.42 8.73
C LYS A 225 28.31 1.60 8.92
#